data_AF-A0A660Z9Y3-F1
#
_entry.id   AF-A0A660Z9Y3-F1
#
_cell.length_a   1.000
_cell.length_b   1.000
_cell.length_c   1.000
_cell.angle_alpha   90.00
_cell.angle_beta   90.00
_cell.angle_gamma   90.00
#
_symmetry.space_group_name_H-M   'P 1'
#
loop_
_entity.id
_entity.type
_entity.pdbx_description
1 polymer ?
#
loop_
_entity_poly.entity_id
_entity_poly.type
_entity_poly.pdbx_seq_one_letter_code
_entity_poly.pdbx_strand_id
1 'polypeptide(L)'
;MFTKIGLKLIITVGFSTIIIIGVFSYFNIQSQKETLMTQAEVHANKLSDAIKNSAHSSMLLNKREQIHEIINTVGQEPCIREIRLLNKEGMVMFSS
;
A
#
# COMPACT_ATOMS: atom_id res chain seq x y z
N MET A 1 -49.14 -18.26 -15.71
CA MET A 1 -49.22 -17.85 -17.13
C MET A 1 -48.76 -16.39 -17.21
N PHE A 2 -47.45 -16.15 -17.36
CA PHE A 2 -46.91 -14.79 -17.42
C PHE A 2 -47.37 -14.13 -18.71
N THR A 3 -48.15 -13.06 -18.62
CA THR A 3 -48.56 -12.29 -19.80
C THR A 3 -47.32 -11.64 -20.42
N LYS A 4 -47.25 -11.60 -21.75
CA LYS A 4 -46.09 -11.08 -22.51
C LYS A 4 -45.64 -9.67 -22.06
N ILE A 5 -46.54 -8.88 -21.47
CA ILE A 5 -46.27 -7.57 -20.87
C ILE A 5 -45.46 -7.67 -19.57
N GLY A 6 -45.79 -8.59 -18.66
CA GLY A 6 -45.11 -8.75 -17.38
C GLY A 6 -43.67 -9.22 -17.56
N LEU A 7 -43.43 -10.13 -18.51
CA LEU A 7 -42.09 -10.59 -18.85
C LEU A 7 -41.22 -9.46 -19.42
N LYS A 8 -41.79 -8.61 -20.29
CA LYS A 8 -41.08 -7.46 -20.89
C LYS A 8 -40.69 -6.41 -19.84
N LEU A 9 -41.55 -6.19 -18.85
CA LEU A 9 -41.30 -5.28 -17.74
C LEU A 9 -40.15 -5.78 -16.85
N ILE A 10 -40.19 -7.07 -16.46
CA ILE A 10 -39.16 -7.69 -15.61
C ILE A 10 -37.78 -7.64 -16.29
N ILE A 11 -37.72 -7.94 -17.60
CA ILE A 11 -36.48 -7.88 -18.36
C ILE A 11 -35.94 -6.44 -18.42
N THR A 12 -36.82 -5.46 -18.65
CA THR A 12 -36.40 -4.04 -18.77
C THR A 12 -35.85 -3.52 -17.44
N VAL A 13 -36.53 -3.80 -16.33
CA VAL A 13 -36.12 -3.37 -14.99
C VAL A 13 -34.87 -4.14 -14.52
N GLY A 14 -34.79 -5.44 -14.82
CA GLY A 14 -33.60 -6.23 -14.52
C GLY A 14 -32.38 -5.69 -15.26
N PHE A 15 -32.53 -5.38 -16.56
CA PHE A 15 -31.46 -4.85 -17.37
C PHE A 15 -31.01 -3.45 -16.91
N SER A 16 -31.96 -2.55 -16.60
CA SER A 16 -31.60 -1.22 -16.09
C SER A 16 -30.87 -1.29 -14.74
N THR A 17 -31.30 -2.20 -13.86
CA THR A 17 -30.64 -2.41 -12.56
C THR A 17 -29.21 -2.93 -12.74
N ILE A 18 -29.00 -3.90 -13.63
CA ILE A 18 -27.65 -4.42 -13.95
C ILE A 18 -26.74 -3.30 -14.47
N ILE A 19 -27.25 -2.44 -15.37
CA ILE A 19 -26.48 -1.32 -15.90
C ILE A 19 -26.09 -0.34 -14.78
N ILE A 20 -27.04 0.05 -13.94
CA ILE A 20 -26.79 1.01 -12.86
C ILE A 20 -25.75 0.45 -11.87
N ILE A 21 -25.91 -0.80 -11.45
CA ILE A 21 -24.96 -1.46 -10.54
C ILE A 21 -23.59 -1.60 -11.20
N GLY A 22 -23.53 -2.00 -12.48
CA GLY A 22 -22.28 -2.15 -13.22
C GLY A 22 -21.49 -0.85 -13.33
N VAL A 23 -22.17 0.25 -13.71
CA VAL A 23 -21.55 1.58 -13.79
C VAL A 23 -21.09 2.03 -12.41
N PHE A 24 -21.93 1.92 -11.38
CA PHE A 24 -21.59 2.34 -10.03
C PHE A 24 -20.40 1.55 -9.45
N SER A 25 -20.36 0.24 -9.70
CA SER A 25 -19.28 -0.64 -9.26
C SER A 25 -17.96 -0.30 -9.96
N TYR A 26 -18.00 0.00 -11.27
CA TYR A 26 -16.82 0.43 -12.01
C TYR A 26 -16.18 1.69 -11.42
N PHE A 27 -16.99 2.74 -11.18
CA PHE A 27 -16.49 3.98 -10.58
C PHE A 27 -15.99 3.77 -9.13
N ASN A 28 -16.68 2.95 -8.33
CA ASN A 28 -16.25 2.65 -6.97
C ASN A 28 -14.91 1.93 -6.91
N ILE A 29 -14.69 0.96 -7.79
CA ILE A 29 -13.44 0.19 -7.82
C ILE A 29 -12.28 1.09 -8.26
N GLN A 30 -12.49 1.96 -9.24
CA GLN A 30 -11.45 2.88 -9.69
C GLN A 30 -11.00 3.84 -8.59
N SER A 31 -11.96 4.45 -7.89
CA SER A 31 -11.67 5.40 -6.80
C SER A 31 -11.00 4.73 -5.59
N GLN A 32 -11.44 3.52 -5.23
CA GLN A 32 -10.85 2.77 -4.10
C GLN A 32 -9.42 2.33 -4.38
N LYS A 33 -9.09 1.94 -5.63
CA LYS A 33 -7.73 1.52 -6.01
C LYS A 33 -6.71 2.63 -5.83
N GLU A 34 -7.02 3.84 -6.31
CA GLU A 34 -6.12 4.99 -6.23
C GLU A 34 -5.88 5.41 -4.77
N THR A 35 -6.94 5.39 -3.96
CA THR A 35 -6.86 5.66 -2.53
C THR A 35 -5.99 4.62 -1.81
N LEU A 36 -6.17 3.34 -2.09
CA LEU A 36 -5.36 2.27 -1.49
C LEU A 36 -3.88 2.38 -1.85
N MET A 37 -3.58 2.65 -3.12
CA MET A 37 -2.19 2.81 -3.57
C MET A 37 -1.54 4.03 -2.91
N THR A 38 -2.23 5.16 -2.86
CA THR A 38 -1.74 6.38 -2.20
C THR A 38 -1.50 6.16 -0.71
N GLN A 39 -2.41 5.45 -0.03
CA GLN A 39 -2.22 5.12 1.39
C GLN A 39 -1.02 4.20 1.62
N ALA A 40 -0.83 3.19 0.78
CA ALA A 40 0.34 2.31 0.86
C ALA A 40 1.65 3.10 0.69
N GLU A 41 1.72 4.02 -0.26
CA GLU A 41 2.87 4.89 -0.47
C GLU A 41 3.13 5.80 0.73
N VAL A 42 2.09 6.47 1.25
CA VAL A 42 2.20 7.32 2.44
C VAL A 42 2.69 6.53 3.65
N HIS A 43 2.19 5.30 3.83
CA HIS A 43 2.62 4.43 4.93
C HIS A 43 4.09 4.02 4.79
N ALA A 44 4.54 3.66 3.58
CA ALA A 44 5.94 3.32 3.30
C ALA A 44 6.88 4.50 3.56
N ASN A 45 6.49 5.71 3.15
CA ASN A 45 7.25 6.93 3.39
C ASN A 45 7.34 7.26 4.88
N LYS A 46 6.22 7.20 5.61
CA LYS A 46 6.19 7.42 7.06
C LYS A 46 7.05 6.43 7.82
N LEU A 47 7.04 5.16 7.42
CA LEU A 47 7.90 4.14 8.02
C LEU A 47 9.38 4.46 7.77
N SER A 48 9.71 4.86 6.55
CA SER A 48 11.07 5.26 6.17
C SER A 48 11.56 6.46 6.98
N ASP A 49 10.71 7.48 7.16
CA ASP A 49 11.02 8.65 7.98
C ASP A 49 11.18 8.28 9.46
N ALA A 50 10.35 7.38 9.99
CA ALA A 50 10.47 6.90 11.36
C ALA A 50 11.80 6.16 11.60
N ILE A 51 12.20 5.27 10.67
CA ILE A 51 13.49 4.56 10.73
C ILE A 51 14.66 5.55 10.62
N LYS A 52 14.58 6.50 9.69
CA LYS A 52 15.62 7.53 9.53
C LYS A 52 15.76 8.37 10.79
N ASN A 53 14.63 8.78 11.39
CA ASN A 53 14.63 9.61 12.59
C ASN A 53 15.11 8.84 13.83
N SER A 54 14.75 7.56 13.98
CA SER A 54 15.24 6.73 15.08
C SER A 54 16.75 6.48 15.00
N ALA A 55 17.27 6.27 13.79
CA ALA A 55 18.70 6.06 13.56
C ALA A 55 19.52 7.36 13.52
N HIS A 56 18.88 8.53 13.31
CA HIS A 56 19.56 9.80 13.06
C HIS A 56 20.63 10.15 14.10
N SER A 57 20.28 10.07 15.39
CA SER A 57 21.23 10.39 16.48
C SER A 57 22.42 9.42 16.50
N SER A 58 22.16 8.11 16.36
CA SER A 58 23.19 7.08 16.34
C SER A 58 24.09 7.17 15.10
N MET A 59 23.53 7.59 13.95
CA MET A 59 24.28 7.88 12.73
C MET A 59 25.21 9.09 12.89
N LEU A 60 24.73 10.19 13.49
CA LEU A 60 25.55 11.39 13.76
C LEU A 60 26.71 11.09 14.70
N LEU A 61 26.47 10.25 15.71
CA LEU A 61 27.48 9.84 16.69
C LEU A 61 28.34 8.64 16.22
N ASN A 62 28.15 8.16 14.99
CA ASN A 62 28.84 6.99 14.42
C ASN A 62 28.78 5.74 15.34
N LYS A 63 27.66 5.54 16.02
CA LYS A 63 27.40 4.39 16.91
C LYS A 63 26.98 3.18 16.09
N ARG A 64 27.95 2.54 15.43
CA ARG A 64 27.73 1.43 14.49
C ARG A 64 26.96 0.25 15.09
N GLU A 65 27.23 -0.09 16.33
CA GLU A 65 26.57 -1.21 17.02
C GLU A 65 25.06 -0.95 17.20
N GLN A 66 24.68 0.25 17.63
CA GLN A 66 23.26 0.63 17.73
C GLN A 66 22.57 0.66 16.37
N ILE A 67 23.26 1.10 15.32
CA ILE A 67 22.71 1.08 13.95
C ILE A 67 22.45 -0.37 13.51
N HIS A 68 23.36 -1.30 13.81
CA HIS A 68 23.15 -2.72 13.54
C HIS A 68 21.95 -3.29 14.31
N GLU A 69 21.78 -2.96 15.58
CA GLU A 69 20.60 -3.38 16.36
C GLU A 69 19.30 -2.84 15.77
N ILE A 70 19.27 -1.55 15.40
CA ILE A 70 18.10 -0.93 14.77
C ILE A 70 17.77 -1.64 13.45
N ILE A 71 18.76 -1.85 12.57
CA ILE A 71 18.55 -2.51 11.28
C ILE A 71 18.10 -3.96 11.47
N ASN A 72 18.69 -4.70 12.40
CA ASN A 72 18.31 -6.09 12.67
C ASN A 72 16.88 -6.19 13.21
N THR A 73 16.49 -5.28 14.11
CA THR A 73 15.12 -5.21 14.65
C THR A 73 14.11 -4.90 13.53
N VAL A 74 14.41 -3.90 12.70
CA VAL A 74 13.56 -3.53 11.56
C VAL A 74 13.51 -4.66 10.53
N GLY A 75 14.61 -5.39 10.30
CA GLY A 75 14.69 -6.50 9.34
C GLY A 75 13.89 -7.74 9.73
N GLN A 76 13.49 -7.87 11.00
CA GLN A 76 12.62 -8.95 11.47
C GLN A 76 11.13 -8.67 11.20
N GLU A 77 10.76 -7.46 10.78
CA GLU A 77 9.39 -7.11 10.46
C GLU A 77 8.93 -7.85 9.19
N PRO A 78 7.80 -8.58 9.22
CA PRO A 78 7.34 -9.40 8.09
C PRO A 78 6.96 -8.58 6.84
N CYS A 79 6.75 -7.27 7.00
CA CYS A 79 6.47 -6.34 5.91
C CYS A 79 7.74 -5.95 5.13
N ILE A 80 8.92 -6.17 5.69
CA ILE A 80 10.19 -5.74 5.13
C ILE A 80 10.86 -6.92 4.43
N ARG A 81 11.09 -6.78 3.12
CA ARG A 81 11.68 -7.83 2.29
C ARG A 81 13.21 -7.83 2.31
N GLU A 82 13.81 -6.65 2.40
CA GLU A 82 15.25 -6.45 2.30
C GLU A 82 15.62 -5.10 2.93
N ILE A 83 16.78 -5.03 3.59
CA ILE A 83 17.33 -3.77 4.10
C ILE A 83 18.74 -3.56 3.55
N ARG A 84 18.99 -2.37 3.00
CA ARG A 84 20.32 -1.93 2.56
C ARG A 84 20.70 -0.62 3.23
N LEU A 85 21.86 -0.59 3.88
CA LEU A 85 22.46 0.64 4.39
C LEU A 85 23.45 1.18 3.37
N LEU A 86 23.27 2.43 2.94
CA LEU A 86 24.15 3.09 1.99
C LEU A 86 25.02 4.11 2.73
N ASN A 87 26.30 4.19 2.35
CA ASN A 87 27.17 5.27 2.80
C ASN A 87 26.87 6.58 2.02
N LYS A 88 27.55 7.67 2.39
CA LYS A 88 27.41 8.98 1.73
C LYS A 88 27.81 8.97 0.24
N GLU A 89 28.56 7.96 -0.20
CA GLU A 89 29.01 7.78 -1.59
C GLU A 89 28.08 6.84 -2.38
N GLY A 90 26.99 6.36 -1.76
CA GLY A 90 26.04 5.44 -2.39
C GLY A 90 26.48 3.97 -2.41
N MET A 91 27.53 3.60 -1.67
CA MET A 91 27.97 2.21 -1.54
C MET A 91 27.21 1.49 -0.44
N VAL A 92 26.84 0.23 -0.68
CA VAL A 92 26.16 -0.61 0.31
C VAL A 92 27.15 -1.03 1.39
N MET A 93 26.90 -0.56 2.63
CA MET A 93 27.66 -0.94 3.83
C MET A 93 27.07 -2.15 4.55
N PHE A 94 25.78 -2.41 4.37
CA PHE A 94 25.06 -3.54 4.97
C PHE A 94 23.93 -3.96 4.04
N SER A 95 23.70 -5.27 3.94
CA SER A 95 22.60 -5.87 3.19
C SER A 95 22.13 -7.11 3.94
N SER A 96 20.82 -7.23 4.18
CA SER A 96 20.18 -8.43 4.73
C SER A 96 18.79 -8.62 4.17
#